data_AF-A0A7S0JXI0-F1
#
_entry.id   AF-A0A7S0JXI0-F1
#
_cell.length_a   1.000
_cell.length_b   1.000
_cell.length_c   1.000
_cell.angle_alpha   90.00
_cell.angle_beta   90.00
_cell.angle_gamma   90.00
#
_symmetry.space_group_name_H-M   'P 1'
#
loop_
_entity.id
_entity.type
_entity.pdbx_description
1 polymer ?
#
loop_
_entity_poly.entity_id
_entity_poly.type
_entity_poly.pdbx_seq_one_letter_code
_entity_poly.pdbx_strand_id
1 'polypeptide(L)'
;ADAAAAGATTAGGSFGSLVLEATDASWDTEFLAYEVAIKTVPSLKDAAMHVGKHGSGHTEVIVTADRDGAGVAFQSSVGSSSVFVNMSTRFADGFRYGFGAEGGISTA
;
A
#
# COMPACT_ATOMS: atom_id res chain seq x y z
N ALA A 1 21.16 20.27 -0.96
CA ALA A 1 20.97 20.25 0.50
C ALA A 1 20.68 18.81 0.85
N ASP A 2 21.67 18.20 1.49
CA ASP A 2 21.76 16.79 1.84
C ASP A 2 20.64 16.37 2.80
N ALA A 3 20.02 15.24 2.52
CA ALA A 3 19.39 14.40 3.53
C ALA A 3 19.68 12.95 3.13
N ALA A 4 20.85 12.49 3.54
CA ALA A 4 21.22 11.09 3.55
C ALA A 4 20.16 10.29 4.33
N ALA A 5 19.42 9.41 3.65
CA ALA A 5 18.74 8.30 4.31
C ALA A 5 19.80 7.23 4.59
N ALA A 6 20.52 7.43 5.68
CA ALA A 6 21.49 6.47 6.18
C ALA A 6 20.76 5.26 6.79
N GLY A 7 20.92 4.11 6.12
CA GLY A 7 21.07 2.78 6.72
C GLY A 7 19.81 2.09 7.26
N ALA A 8 19.29 1.10 6.52
CA ALA A 8 18.68 -0.03 7.18
C ALA A 8 19.78 -0.77 7.96
N THR A 9 19.93 -0.45 9.24
CA THR A 9 20.73 -1.24 10.18
C THR A 9 20.21 -2.67 10.16
N THR A 10 21.05 -3.59 9.67
CA THR A 10 20.86 -5.03 9.78
C THR A 10 20.73 -5.37 11.27
N ALA A 11 19.49 -5.53 11.73
CA ALA A 11 19.21 -6.00 13.07
C ALA A 11 19.83 -7.40 13.23
N GLY A 12 20.77 -7.52 14.17
CA GLY A 12 21.53 -8.74 14.43
C GLY A 12 20.64 -9.90 14.86
N GLY A 13 20.16 -10.65 13.87
CA GLY A 13 19.41 -11.89 14.01
C GLY A 13 19.38 -12.66 12.69
N SER A 14 19.03 -13.95 12.74
CA SER A 14 19.02 -14.93 11.63
C SER A 14 18.16 -14.56 10.40
N PHE A 15 17.53 -13.38 10.38
CA PHE A 15 16.68 -12.88 9.32
C PHE A 15 17.36 -11.89 8.38
N GLY A 16 18.64 -11.56 8.62
CA GLY A 16 19.37 -10.57 7.82
C GLY A 16 19.46 -10.88 6.32
N SER A 17 19.34 -12.15 5.91
CA SER A 17 19.30 -12.53 4.49
C SER A 17 17.91 -12.39 3.84
N LEU A 18 16.85 -12.20 4.64
CA LEU A 18 15.47 -12.01 4.15
C LEU A 18 15.10 -10.53 4.01
N VAL A 19 15.92 -9.63 4.56
CA VAL A 19 15.71 -8.18 4.47
C VAL A 19 16.65 -7.64 3.41
N LEU A 20 16.07 -7.20 2.30
CA LEU A 20 16.78 -6.56 1.21
C LEU A 20 16.42 -5.08 1.17
N GLU A 21 17.38 -4.24 0.78
CA GLU A 21 17.12 -2.83 0.50
C GLU A 21 16.14 -2.73 -0.67
N ALA A 22 15.05 -1.98 -0.47
CA ALA A 22 14.09 -1.75 -1.53
C ALA A 22 14.70 -0.85 -2.62
N THR A 23 14.48 -1.22 -3.87
CA THR A 23 14.94 -0.46 -5.04
C THR A 23 13.80 0.36 -5.62
N ASP A 24 14.09 1.27 -6.55
CA ASP A 24 13.03 2.02 -7.25
C ASP A 24 12.05 1.09 -7.98
N ALA A 25 12.53 -0.02 -8.54
CA ALA A 25 11.69 -1.02 -9.19
C ALA A 25 10.76 -1.75 -8.20
N SER A 26 11.15 -1.85 -6.92
CA SER A 26 10.35 -2.53 -5.89
C SER A 26 9.00 -1.84 -5.67
N TRP A 27 8.90 -0.53 -5.92
CA TRP A 27 7.66 0.22 -5.72
C TRP A 27 6.61 -0.06 -6.79
N ASP A 28 7.04 -0.40 -8.01
CA ASP A 28 6.17 -0.66 -9.16
C ASP A 28 5.97 -2.17 -9.43
N THR A 29 6.45 -3.04 -8.53
CA THR A 29 6.44 -4.49 -8.71
C THR A 29 5.29 -5.15 -7.94
N GLU A 30 4.47 -5.93 -8.64
CA GLU A 30 3.56 -6.90 -8.02
C GLU A 30 4.26 -8.26 -7.87
N PHE A 31 4.61 -8.63 -6.64
CA PHE A 31 5.47 -9.80 -6.37
C PHE A 31 4.77 -11.15 -6.53
N LEU A 32 3.47 -11.23 -6.20
CA LEU A 32 2.70 -12.49 -6.15
C LEU A 32 3.38 -13.62 -5.34
N ALA A 33 4.13 -13.24 -4.30
CA ALA A 33 4.91 -14.13 -3.44
C ALA A 33 4.82 -13.68 -1.97
N TYR A 34 5.50 -14.38 -1.07
CA TYR A 34 5.64 -13.96 0.33
C TYR A 34 6.73 -12.89 0.48
N GLU A 35 6.60 -11.82 -0.31
CA GLU A 35 7.52 -10.69 -0.38
C GLU A 35 6.72 -9.39 -0.26
N VAL A 36 7.30 -8.38 0.38
CA VAL A 36 6.68 -7.07 0.55
C VAL A 36 7.74 -5.98 0.58
N ALA A 37 7.51 -4.89 -0.15
CA ALA A 37 8.30 -3.68 -0.05
C ALA A 37 7.71 -2.77 1.03
N ILE A 38 8.54 -2.30 1.97
CA ILE A 38 8.10 -1.44 3.08
C ILE A 38 8.78 -0.08 2.94
N LYS A 39 7.96 0.98 2.98
CA LYS A 39 8.43 2.37 2.97
C LYS A 39 7.84 3.14 4.15
N THR A 40 8.70 3.84 4.88
CA THR A 40 8.26 4.84 5.85
C THR A 40 8.00 6.16 5.13
N VAL A 41 6.91 6.84 5.47
CA VAL A 41 6.56 8.16 4.95
C VAL A 41 6.24 9.11 6.10
N PRO A 42 6.54 10.41 5.98
CA PRO A 42 6.43 11.33 7.11
C PRO A 42 5.00 11.82 7.35
N SER A 43 4.07 11.64 6.41
CA SER A 43 2.69 12.11 6.55
C SER A 43 1.68 11.29 5.73
N LEU A 44 0.39 11.49 6.04
CA LEU A 44 -0.72 10.95 5.26
C LEU A 44 -0.69 11.41 3.79
N LYS A 45 -0.32 12.67 3.55
CA LYS A 45 -0.20 13.20 2.20
C LYS A 45 0.89 12.48 1.41
N ASP A 46 2.04 12.23 2.03
CA ASP A 46 3.14 11.51 1.39
C ASP A 46 2.79 10.05 1.14
N ALA A 47 1.99 9.42 2.02
CA ALA A 47 1.42 8.09 1.78
C ALA A 47 0.53 8.09 0.54
N ALA A 48 -0.44 9.01 0.46
CA ALA A 48 -1.35 9.12 -0.68
C ALA A 48 -0.61 9.44 -1.99
N MET A 49 0.42 10.30 -1.96
CA MET A 49 1.26 10.58 -3.14
C MET A 49 2.08 9.36 -3.57
N HIS A 50 2.60 8.58 -2.62
CA HIS A 50 3.34 7.36 -2.94
C HIS A 50 2.42 6.33 -3.60
N VAL A 51 1.24 6.09 -3.03
CA VAL A 51 0.21 5.23 -3.61
C VAL A 51 -0.24 5.74 -4.98
N GLY A 52 -0.54 7.04 -5.13
CA GLY A 52 -0.95 7.60 -6.41
C GLY A 52 0.12 7.58 -7.50
N LYS A 53 1.41 7.50 -7.12
CA LYS A 53 2.52 7.40 -8.08
C LYS A 53 2.79 5.96 -8.54
N HIS A 54 2.68 5.00 -7.63
CA HIS A 54 3.16 3.63 -7.85
C HIS A 54 2.05 2.57 -7.88
N GLY A 55 0.87 2.88 -7.34
CA GLY A 55 -0.28 1.97 -7.32
C GLY A 55 -0.84 1.74 -8.72
N SER A 56 -1.34 0.52 -8.95
CA SER A 56 -2.01 0.13 -10.20
C SER A 56 -3.46 0.60 -10.28
N GLY A 57 -3.96 1.29 -9.25
CA GLY A 57 -5.35 1.70 -9.14
C GLY A 57 -6.30 0.59 -8.69
N HIS A 58 -5.82 -0.60 -8.30
CA HIS A 58 -6.68 -1.73 -7.95
C HIS A 58 -7.33 -1.60 -6.56
N THR A 59 -6.54 -1.69 -5.49
CA THR A 59 -7.09 -1.66 -4.12
C THR A 59 -6.09 -1.13 -3.13
N GLU A 60 -6.52 -0.15 -2.34
CA GLU A 60 -5.69 0.55 -1.38
C GLU A 60 -6.35 0.57 0.00
N VAL A 61 -5.55 0.61 1.06
CA VAL A 61 -6.05 0.60 2.44
C VAL A 61 -5.28 1.54 3.34
N ILE A 62 -6.02 2.21 4.22
CA ILE A 62 -5.46 2.88 5.40
C ILE A 62 -5.88 2.15 6.68
N VAL A 63 -4.93 1.95 7.58
CA VAL A 63 -5.20 1.51 8.96
C VAL A 63 -5.02 2.70 9.89
N THR A 64 -6.10 3.14 10.54
CA THR A 64 -6.12 4.34 11.38
C THR A 64 -7.21 4.28 12.45
N ALA A 65 -6.96 4.89 13.60
CA ALA A 65 -7.97 5.11 14.64
C ALA A 65 -8.88 6.31 14.31
N ASP A 66 -8.35 7.31 13.60
CA ASP A 66 -9.10 8.48 13.14
C ASP A 66 -9.76 8.18 11.80
N ARG A 67 -10.95 7.57 11.85
CA ARG A 67 -11.70 7.15 10.65
C ARG A 67 -12.29 8.35 9.92
N ASP A 68 -12.82 9.33 10.66
CA ASP A 68 -13.57 10.45 10.09
C ASP A 68 -12.66 11.57 9.56
N GLY A 69 -11.44 11.72 10.12
CA GLY A 69 -10.42 12.62 9.60
C GLY A 69 -9.50 11.91 8.61
N ALA A 70 -8.50 11.18 9.10
CA ALA A 70 -7.48 10.55 8.27
C ALA A 70 -8.05 9.50 7.29
N GLY A 71 -9.03 8.70 7.72
CA GLY A 71 -9.66 7.68 6.87
C GLY A 71 -10.38 8.29 5.66
N VAL A 72 -11.31 9.22 5.91
CA VAL A 72 -12.05 9.94 4.86
C VAL A 72 -11.10 10.73 3.94
N ALA A 73 -10.08 11.37 4.50
CA ALA A 73 -9.08 12.10 3.73
C ALA A 73 -8.30 11.19 2.77
N PHE A 74 -7.89 9.99 3.23
CA PHE A 74 -7.20 9.02 2.38
C PHE A 74 -8.11 8.51 1.25
N GLN A 75 -9.35 8.11 1.57
CA GLN A 75 -10.34 7.65 0.59
C GLN A 75 -10.61 8.70 -0.50
N SER A 76 -10.64 9.98 -0.12
CA SER A 76 -10.89 11.08 -1.05
C SER A 76 -9.66 11.46 -1.89
N SER A 77 -8.46 11.04 -1.46
CA SER A 77 -7.19 11.41 -2.11
C SER A 77 -6.65 10.34 -3.05
N VAL A 78 -7.09 9.10 -2.92
CA VAL A 78 -6.56 7.95 -3.67
C VAL A 78 -7.54 7.55 -4.77
N GLY A 79 -7.10 7.62 -6.02
CA GLY A 79 -7.86 7.16 -7.18
C GLY A 79 -7.65 5.68 -7.43
N SER A 80 -8.46 4.81 -6.81
CA SER A 80 -8.42 3.36 -7.04
C SER A 80 -9.82 2.78 -7.04
N SER A 81 -10.00 1.62 -7.67
CA SER A 81 -11.30 0.93 -7.76
C SER A 81 -11.89 0.63 -6.39
N SER A 82 -11.04 0.45 -5.37
CA SER A 82 -11.47 0.21 -4.00
C SER A 82 -10.50 0.84 -3.01
N VAL A 83 -10.99 1.69 -2.10
CA VAL A 83 -10.19 2.30 -1.04
C VAL A 83 -10.84 2.05 0.32
N PHE A 84 -10.15 1.31 1.17
CA PHE A 84 -10.69 0.81 2.43
C PHE A 84 -10.08 1.49 3.66
N VAL A 85 -10.85 1.50 4.76
CA VAL A 85 -10.39 1.93 6.08
C VAL A 85 -10.50 0.74 7.03
N ASN A 86 -9.37 0.31 7.61
CA ASN A 86 -9.30 -0.80 8.57
C ASN A 86 -9.89 -2.13 8.05
N MET A 87 -9.78 -2.41 6.75
CA MET A 87 -10.26 -3.66 6.13
C MET A 87 -9.23 -4.19 5.13
N SER A 88 -9.03 -5.50 5.10
CA SER A 88 -8.07 -6.14 4.20
C SER A 88 -8.37 -5.84 2.74
N THR A 89 -7.32 -5.62 1.94
CA THR A 89 -7.41 -5.46 0.48
C THR A 89 -8.04 -6.67 -0.21
N ARG A 90 -8.00 -7.86 0.41
CA ARG A 90 -8.61 -9.10 -0.10
C ARG A 90 -10.14 -9.05 -0.20
N PHE A 91 -10.78 -8.03 0.36
CA PHE A 91 -12.22 -7.81 0.23
C PHE A 91 -12.65 -7.25 -1.12
N ALA A 92 -11.72 -6.74 -1.94
CA ALA A 92 -12.02 -6.35 -3.31
C ALA A 92 -12.29 -7.58 -4.19
N ASP A 93 -13.56 -7.97 -4.22
CA ASP A 93 -14.08 -9.17 -4.90
C ASP A 93 -15.62 -9.06 -4.97
N GLY A 94 -16.21 -9.31 -6.13
CA GLY A 94 -17.65 -9.13 -6.38
C GLY A 94 -18.55 -10.00 -5.50
N PHE A 95 -18.14 -11.22 -5.14
CA PHE A 95 -18.91 -12.03 -4.20
C PHE A 95 -18.88 -11.41 -2.80
N ARG A 96 -17.71 -10.93 -2.36
CA ARG A 96 -17.57 -10.22 -1.07
C ARG A 96 -18.32 -8.89 -1.03
N TYR A 97 -18.49 -8.22 -2.17
CA TYR A 97 -19.34 -7.02 -2.30
C TYR A 97 -20.84 -7.33 -2.34
N GLY A 98 -21.23 -8.61 -2.45
CA GLY A 98 -22.64 -9.01 -2.52
C GLY A 98 -23.22 -8.98 -3.94
N PHE A 99 -22.39 -8.88 -4.98
CA PHE A 99 -22.83 -8.99 -6.38
C PHE A 99 -23.01 -10.45 -6.84
N GLY A 100 -22.58 -11.41 -6.02
CA GLY A 100 -22.70 -12.84 -6.28
C GLY A 100 -21.56 -13.42 -7.13
N ALA A 101 -21.22 -12.79 -8.26
CA ALA A 101 -20.07 -13.18 -9.08
C ALA A 101 -19.40 -11.94 -9.69
N GLU A 102 -18.17 -12.11 -10.17
CA GLU A 102 -17.45 -11.09 -10.96
C GLU A 102 -16.87 -11.69 -12.24
N GLY A 103 -16.81 -10.89 -13.30
CA GLY A 103 -15.97 -11.19 -14.47
C GLY A 103 -14.51 -10.76 -14.27
N GLY A 104 -14.29 -9.80 -13.38
CA GLY A 104 -12.99 -9.22 -13.03
C GLY A 104 -13.17 -7.82 -12.45
N ILE A 105 -12.08 -7.24 -11.93
CA ILE A 105 -12.05 -5.89 -11.39
C ILE A 105 -11.51 -4.93 -12.45
N SER A 106 -12.28 -3.89 -12.76
CA SER A 106 -11.83 -2.80 -13.64
C SER A 106 -10.99 -1.81 -12.83
N THR A 107 -9.80 -1.46 -13.35
CA THR A 107 -8.88 -0.46 -12.79
C THR A 107 -8.71 0.77 -13.69
N ALA A 108 -9.60 0.92 -14.68
CA ALA A 108 -9.63 2.05 -15.62
C ALA A 108 -10.19 3.33 -15.00
#